data_AF-A0AAC8Q2G9-F1
#
_entry.id   AF-A0AAC8Q2G9-F1
#
_cell.length_a   1.000
_cell.length_b   1.000
_cell.length_c   1.000
_cell.angle_alpha   90.00
_cell.angle_beta   90.00
_cell.angle_gamma   90.00
#
_symmetry.space_group_name_H-M   'P 1'
#
loop_
_entity.id
_entity.type
_entity.pdbx_description
1 polymer ?
#
loop_
_entity_poly.entity_id
_entity_poly.type
_entity_poly.pdbx_seq_one_letter_code
_entity_poly.pdbx_strand_id
1 'polypeptide(L)' 'MSSIEVALVPTDTLLRALRVMERCGTSLLPVVGEKGGLVGLVSRAHVLAAWKVDPLLPVALVMAAYEGRRGGGYPASW' A
#
# COMPACT_ATOMS: atom_id res chain seq x y z
N MET A 1 11.97 -19.69 -8.64
CA MET A 1 10.81 -19.11 -7.94
C MET A 1 10.80 -17.63 -8.26
N SER A 2 10.06 -17.21 -9.29
CA SER A 2 9.96 -15.80 -9.65
C SER A 2 9.19 -15.09 -8.54
N SER A 3 9.91 -14.49 -7.59
CA SER A 3 9.34 -13.61 -6.59
C SER A 3 8.89 -12.35 -7.32
N ILE A 4 7.68 -12.36 -7.86
CA ILE A 4 7.01 -11.11 -8.17
C ILE A 4 6.77 -10.49 -6.81
N GLU A 5 7.60 -9.52 -6.43
CA GLU A 5 7.38 -8.70 -5.25
C GLU A 5 6.14 -7.85 -5.50
N VAL A 6 4.97 -8.40 -5.18
CA VAL A 6 3.69 -7.70 -5.26
C VAL A 6 3.59 -6.76 -4.06
N ALA A 7 4.43 -5.72 -4.03
CA ALA A 7 4.44 -4.71 -3.00
C ALA A 7 4.22 -3.31 -3.61
N LEU A 8 3.48 -2.48 -2.90
CA LEU A 8 3.25 -1.08 -3.23
C LEU A 8 4.16 -0.20 -2.39
N VAL A 9 4.49 0.99 -2.89
CA VAL A 9 5.06 2.05 -2.05
C VAL A 9 3.97 3.03 -1.59
N PRO A 10 4.14 3.79 -0.50
CA PRO A 10 3.10 4.68 0.04
C PRO A 10 2.57 5.70 -0.97
N THR A 11 3.42 6.12 -1.91
CA THR A 11 3.14 7.09 -2.97
C THR A 11 2.48 6.48 -4.19
N ASP A 12 2.33 5.14 -4.26
CA ASP A 12 1.60 4.51 -5.35
C ASP A 12 0.13 4.90 -5.31
N THR A 13 -0.48 5.01 -6.48
CA THR A 13 -1.88 5.43 -6.60
C THR A 13 -2.84 4.28 -6.35
N LEU A 14 -4.08 4.61 -5.98
CA LEU A 14 -5.19 3.65 -5.92
C LEU A 14 -5.37 2.90 -7.25
N LEU A 15 -5.22 3.60 -8.38
CA LEU A 15 -5.24 3.00 -9.73
C LEU A 15 -4.16 1.92 -9.91
N ARG A 16 -2.93 2.20 -9.47
CA ARG A 16 -1.85 1.21 -9.53
C ARG A 16 -2.15 0.02 -8.61
N ALA A 17 -2.63 0.27 -7.39
CA ALA A 17 -3.00 -0.77 -6.44
C ALA A 17 -4.05 -1.73 -7.05
N LEU A 18 -5.10 -1.20 -7.66
CA LEU A 18 -6.15 -2.00 -8.28
C LEU A 18 -5.63 -2.83 -9.46
N ARG A 19 -4.79 -2.25 -10.33
CA ARG A 19 -4.15 -2.97 -11.45
C ARG A 19 -3.22 -4.08 -10.98
N VAL A 20 -2.53 -3.89 -9.86
CA VAL A 20 -1.67 -4.92 -9.26
C VAL A 20 -2.54 -6.04 -8.67
N MET A 21 -3.59 -5.68 -7.93
CA MET A 21 -4.58 -6.64 -7.41
C MET A 21 -5.19 -7.51 -8.51
N GLU A 22 -5.60 -6.91 -9.63
CA GLU A 22 -6.17 -7.62 -10.78
C GLU A 22 -5.17 -8.56 -11.45
N ARG A 23 -3.94 -8.07 -11.72
CA ARG A 23 -2.90 -8.89 -12.35
C ARG A 23 -2.47 -10.06 -11.48
N CYS A 24 -2.46 -9.89 -10.17
CA CYS A 24 -2.01 -10.91 -9.22
C CYS A 24 -3.16 -11.75 -8.66
N GLY A 25 -4.42 -11.45 -8.97
CA GLY A 25 -5.59 -12.15 -8.44
C GLY A 25 -5.75 -12.01 -6.92
N THR A 26 -5.17 -10.96 -6.30
CA THR A 26 -5.24 -10.72 -4.85
C THR A 26 -6.11 -9.51 -4.53
N SER A 27 -6.72 -9.51 -3.35
CA SER A 27 -7.48 -8.38 -2.81
C SER A 27 -6.73 -7.63 -1.70
N LEU A 28 -5.52 -8.06 -1.35
CA LEU A 28 -4.70 -7.49 -0.29
C LEU A 28 -3.27 -7.33 -0.77
N LEU A 29 -2.71 -6.14 -0.57
CA LEU A 29 -1.35 -5.80 -0.97
C LEU A 29 -0.57 -5.22 0.22
N PRO A 30 0.69 -5.67 0.45
CA PRO A 30 1.61 -5.02 1.37
C PRO A 30 2.07 -3.67 0.79
N VAL A 31 2.15 -2.67 1.65
CA VAL A 31 2.78 -1.38 1.38
C VAL A 31 4.14 -1.37 2.08
N VAL A 32 5.21 -1.29 1.29
CA VAL A 32 6.60 -1.24 1.76
C VAL A 32 7.15 0.18 1.63
N GLY A 33 7.80 0.66 2.69
CA GLY A 33 8.49 1.95 2.67
C GLY A 33 9.81 1.87 1.90
N GLU A 34 10.48 3.02 1.74
CA GLU A 34 11.72 3.14 0.95
C GLU A 34 12.84 2.20 1.40
N LYS A 35 12.87 1.82 2.68
CA LYS A 35 13.85 0.88 3.25
C LYS A 35 13.43 -0.60 3.13
N GLY A 36 12.40 -0.90 2.33
CA GLY A 36 11.87 -2.27 2.14
C GLY A 36 11.06 -2.82 3.33
N GLY A 37 10.85 -2.04 4.38
CA GLY A 37 10.05 -2.44 5.53
C GLY A 37 8.55 -2.33 5.26
N LEU A 38 7.76 -3.28 5.76
CA LEU A 38 6.30 -3.20 5.74
C LEU A 38 5.83 -2.01 6.59
N VAL A 39 5.15 -1.05 5.95
CA VAL A 39 4.60 0.14 6.61
C VAL A 39 3.08 0.15 6.66
N GLY A 40 2.43 -0.70 5.86
CA GLY A 40 0.99 -0.85 5.90
C GLY A 40 0.44 -1.95 5.02
N LEU A 41 -0.87 -2.14 5.08
CA LEU A 41 -1.62 -3.09 4.26
C LEU A 41 -2.79 -2.38 3.60
N VAL A 42 -2.98 -2.58 2.30
CA VAL A 42 -4.10 -2.03 1.56
C VAL A 42 -4.98 -3.14 0.99
N SER A 43 -6.27 -3.11 1.33
CA SER A 43 -7.27 -4.04 0.82
C SER A 43 -8.03 -3.41 -0.36
N ARG A 44 -8.68 -4.25 -1.17
CA ARG A 44 -9.58 -3.78 -2.24
C ARG A 44 -10.70 -2.89 -1.68
N ALA A 45 -11.17 -3.16 -0.46
CA ALA A 45 -12.19 -2.33 0.19
C ALA A 45 -11.66 -0.92 0.49
N HIS A 46 -10.43 -0.78 0.97
CA HIS A 46 -9.79 0.53 1.18
C HIS A 46 -9.69 1.31 -0.13
N VAL A 47 -9.24 0.64 -1.21
CA VAL A 47 -9.12 1.23 -2.55
C VAL A 47 -10.48 1.72 -3.04
N LEU A 48 -11.52 0.86 -3.00
CA LEU A 48 -12.85 1.20 -3.52
C LEU A 48 -13.56 2.29 -2.71
N ALA A 49 -13.29 2.38 -1.39
CA ALA A 49 -13.85 3.43 -0.55
C ALA A 49 -13.38 4.83 -0.99
N ALA A 50 -12.09 4.99 -1.30
CA ALA A 50 -11.52 6.26 -1.75
C ALA A 50 -11.54 6.45 -3.28
N TRP A 51 -11.79 5.39 -4.05
CA TRP A 51 -11.85 5.44 -5.52
C TRP A 51 -12.86 6.45 -6.06
N LYS A 52 -13.99 6.61 -5.36
CA LYS A 52 -15.04 7.56 -5.73
C LYS A 52 -14.60 9.02 -5.55
N VAL A 53 -13.56 9.27 -4.76
CA VAL A 53 -13.01 10.59 -4.50
C VAL A 53 -12.00 10.93 -5.60
N ASP A 54 -10.90 10.17 -5.67
CA ASP A 54 -9.87 10.33 -6.69
C ASP A 54 -9.00 9.06 -6.82
N PRO A 55 -8.99 8.39 -7.99
CA PRO A 55 -8.16 7.21 -8.26
C PRO A 55 -6.65 7.45 -8.21
N LEU A 56 -6.20 8.70 -8.23
CA LEU A 56 -4.79 9.09 -8.17
C LEU A 56 -4.30 9.34 -6.74
N LEU A 57 -5.17 9.22 -5.74
CA LEU A 57 -4.74 9.36 -4.35
C LEU A 57 -3.66 8.33 -3.97
N PRO A 58 -2.70 8.73 -3.13
CA PRO A 58 -1.71 7.80 -2.58
C PRO A 58 -2.37 6.72 -1.71
N VAL A 59 -1.88 5.48 -1.82
CA VAL A 59 -2.33 4.37 -0.98
C VAL A 59 -2.06 4.60 0.51
N ALA A 60 -1.08 5.44 0.84
CA ALA A 60 -0.78 5.84 2.22
C ALA A 60 -1.99 6.42 2.96
N LEU A 61 -2.91 7.07 2.26
CA LEU A 61 -4.08 7.72 2.85
C LEU A 61 -5.18 6.73 3.28
N VAL A 62 -5.15 5.51 2.74
CA VAL A 62 -6.22 4.52 2.92
C VAL A 62 -5.73 3.19 3.48
N MET A 63 -4.41 2.97 3.51
CA MET A 63 -3.84 1.76 4.06
C MET A 63 -4.09 1.66 5.57
N ALA A 64 -4.24 0.42 6.05
CA ALA A 64 -4.10 0.17 7.48
C ALA A 64 -2.61 0.25 7.82
N ALA A 65 -2.24 1.22 8.67
CA ALA A 65 -0.87 1.39 9.11
C ALA A 65 -0.38 0.13 9.84
N TYR A 66 0.84 -0.31 9.52
CA TYR A 66 1.49 -1.40 10.23
C TYR A 66 2.28 -0.82 11.40
N GLU A 67 1.72 -0.89 12.61
CA GLU A 67 2.47 -0.67 13.85
C GLU A 67 3.27 -1.91 14.20
N GLY A 68 4.31 -2.21 13.41
CA GLY A 68 5.32 -3.17 13.80
C GLY A 68 5.91 -2.76 15.15
N ARG A 69 5.95 -3.67 16.13
CA ARG A 69 6.55 -3.42 17.45
C ARG A 69 7.85 -2.63 17.31
N ARG A 70 7.89 -1.49 17.99
CA ARG A 70 8.93 -0.46 17.96
C ARG A 70 10.35 -1.01 17.93
N GLY A 71 11.10 -0.59 16.92
CA GLY A 71 12.56 -0.69 16.85
C GLY A 71 13.10 0.23 15.75
N GLY A 72 13.16 1.53 16.02
CA GLY A 72 13.84 2.52 15.16
C GLY A 72 12.91 3.40 14.34
N GLY A 73 12.78 4.66 14.76
CA GLY A 73 11.82 5.62 14.24
C GLY A 73 12.03 6.06 12.79
N TYR A 74 10.90 6.34 12.13
CA TYR A 74 10.86 7.36 11.09
C TYR A 74 10.46 8.69 11.74
N PRO A 75 11.20 9.79 11.53
CA PRO A 75 10.73 11.09 11.92
C PRO A 75 9.54 11.46 11.03
N ALA A 76 8.46 11.93 11.66
CA ALA A 76 7.33 12.52 10.98
C ALA A 76 7.78 13.84 10.33
N SER A 77 7.84 13.86 9.01
CA SER A 77 7.73 15.08 8.22
C SER A 77 7.19 14.68 6.84
N TRP A 78 5.86 14.75 6.72
CA TRP A 78 5.18 14.83 5.44
C TRP A 78 4.95 16.31 5.11
#